data_AF-A0A0C4FCW0-F1
#
_entry.id   AF-A0A0C4FCW0-F1
#
_cell.length_a   1.000
_cell.length_b   1.000
_cell.length_c   1.000
_cell.angle_alpha   90.00
_cell.angle_beta   90.00
_cell.angle_gamma   90.00
#
_symmetry.space_group_name_H-M   'P 1'
#
loop_
_entity.id
_entity.type
_entity.pdbx_description
1 polymer ?
#
loop_
_entity_poly.entity_id
_entity_poly.type
_entity_poly.pdbx_seq_one_letter_code
_entity_poly.pdbx_strand_id
1 'polypeptide(L)'
;MRRPRRGLIVARTIGNNGEARMGRVNGGRYKPVARKVRPRNVAMPQELNPPLREIKWSRDPFKTPLHWVLPRFEPTKWITAERMASLNFGPPEWLHKEEFHLLAEAITLREKALSFGPEDWGLLKRCIGDPY
;
A
#
# COMPACT_ATOMS: atom_id res chain seq x y z
N MET A 1 32.83 -55.31 -2.68
CA MET A 1 32.55 -54.11 -1.87
C MET A 1 33.36 -52.93 -2.42
N ARG A 2 32.74 -51.93 -3.06
CA ARG A 2 33.36 -50.61 -3.35
C ARG A 2 32.25 -49.60 -3.69
N ARG A 3 31.97 -48.67 -2.78
CA ARG A 3 31.00 -47.58 -2.99
C ARG A 3 31.63 -46.51 -3.89
N PRO A 4 30.92 -45.93 -4.88
CA PRO A 4 31.44 -44.77 -5.60
C PRO A 4 31.39 -43.53 -4.70
N ARG A 5 32.50 -42.80 -4.66
CA ARG A 5 32.69 -41.57 -3.88
C ARG A 5 31.80 -40.46 -4.45
N ARG A 6 30.90 -39.89 -3.63
CA ARG A 6 30.19 -38.65 -3.95
C ARG A 6 31.21 -37.52 -4.08
N GLY A 7 31.25 -36.86 -5.22
CA GLY A 7 32.05 -35.64 -5.41
C GLY A 7 31.56 -34.56 -4.45
N LEU A 8 32.40 -34.21 -3.46
CA LEU A 8 32.23 -33.07 -2.59
C LEU A 8 32.79 -31.86 -3.34
N ILE A 9 31.93 -30.97 -3.84
CA ILE A 9 32.40 -29.69 -4.38
C ILE A 9 32.72 -28.81 -3.17
N VAL A 10 34.02 -28.54 -2.96
CA VAL A 10 34.53 -27.67 -1.90
C VAL A 10 34.88 -26.33 -2.53
N ALA A 11 34.13 -25.28 -2.20
CA ALA A 11 34.54 -23.92 -2.50
C ALA A 11 35.39 -23.38 -1.34
N ARG A 12 36.58 -22.86 -1.64
CA ARG A 12 37.37 -22.10 -0.65
C ARG A 12 36.79 -20.70 -0.53
N THR A 13 36.28 -20.36 0.63
CA THR A 13 36.06 -18.98 1.03
C THR A 13 37.17 -18.55 1.97
N ILE A 14 37.85 -17.46 1.64
CA ILE A 14 38.91 -16.84 2.46
C ILE A 14 38.20 -15.98 3.51
N GLY A 15 38.39 -16.29 4.79
CA GLY A 15 37.94 -15.41 5.87
C GLY A 15 38.85 -14.18 5.99
N ASN A 16 38.35 -13.08 6.55
CA ASN A 16 39.06 -11.79 6.64
C ASN A 16 40.40 -11.83 7.39
N ASN A 17 40.78 -12.94 8.06
CA ASN A 17 42.07 -13.13 8.70
C ASN A 17 42.96 -14.21 8.02
N GLY A 18 42.68 -14.55 6.76
CA GLY A 18 43.53 -15.46 5.97
C GLY A 18 43.41 -16.95 6.29
N GLU A 19 42.65 -17.35 7.31
CA GLU A 19 42.38 -18.77 7.58
C GLU A 19 41.28 -19.34 6.66
N ALA A 20 41.62 -20.42 5.95
CA ALA A 20 40.67 -21.14 5.10
C ALA A 20 39.73 -22.00 5.96
N ARG A 21 38.44 -21.63 6.04
CA ARG A 21 37.39 -22.47 6.63
C ARG A 21 36.58 -23.16 5.53
N MET A 22 36.42 -24.48 5.62
CA MET A 22 35.56 -25.27 4.73
C MET A 22 34.08 -25.01 5.07
N GLY A 23 33.46 -24.06 4.39
CA GLY A 23 32.00 -23.83 4.45
C GLY A 23 31.24 -24.82 3.55
N ARG A 24 30.18 -25.43 4.08
CA ARG A 24 29.31 -26.34 3.33
C ARG A 24 28.29 -25.50 2.55
N VAL A 25 28.48 -25.35 1.24
CA VAL A 25 27.50 -24.69 0.37
C VAL A 25 26.29 -25.63 0.23
N ASN A 26 25.10 -25.17 0.63
CA ASN A 26 23.85 -25.87 0.34
C ASN A 26 23.54 -25.73 -1.15
N GLY A 27 24.25 -26.48 -2.00
CA GLY A 27 23.86 -26.65 -3.40
C GLY A 27 22.44 -27.18 -3.46
N GLY A 28 21.53 -26.44 -4.12
CA GLY A 28 20.14 -26.83 -4.26
C GLY A 28 20.03 -28.27 -4.74
N ARG A 29 19.36 -29.13 -3.98
CA ARG A 29 19.22 -30.55 -4.34
C ARG A 29 18.57 -30.65 -5.73
N TYR A 30 19.19 -31.41 -6.63
CA TYR A 30 18.64 -31.72 -7.94
C TYR A 30 17.21 -32.29 -7.78
N LYS A 31 16.22 -31.59 -8.33
CA LYS A 31 14.82 -32.06 -8.35
C LYS A 31 14.65 -33.04 -9.51
N PRO A 32 14.43 -34.35 -9.24
CA PRO A 32 14.23 -35.33 -10.29
C PRO A 32 12.99 -34.98 -11.12
N VAL A 33 12.98 -35.39 -12.38
CA VAL A 33 11.93 -35.05 -13.36
C VAL A 33 10.53 -35.41 -12.86
N ALA A 34 10.38 -36.50 -12.10
CA ALA A 34 9.12 -36.91 -11.49
C ALA A 34 8.57 -35.92 -10.45
N ARG A 35 9.43 -35.09 -9.84
CA ARG A 35 9.06 -34.07 -8.84
C ARG A 35 9.02 -32.66 -9.45
N LYS A 36 9.26 -32.52 -10.75
CA LYS A 36 9.08 -31.25 -11.45
C LYS A 36 7.59 -31.05 -11.73
N VAL A 37 7.04 -29.93 -11.26
CA VAL A 37 5.68 -29.51 -11.63
C VAL A 37 5.69 -29.23 -13.12
N ARG A 38 4.86 -29.96 -13.88
CA ARG A 38 4.63 -29.72 -15.30
C ARG A 38 3.35 -28.90 -15.44
N PRO A 39 3.33 -27.82 -16.24
CA PRO A 39 2.09 -27.13 -16.53
C PRO A 39 1.16 -28.13 -17.23
N ARG A 40 -0.05 -28.29 -16.69
CA ARG A 40 -1.13 -28.97 -17.39
C ARG A 40 -1.91 -27.91 -18.17
N ASN A 41 -2.18 -28.19 -19.44
CA ASN A 41 -3.03 -27.35 -20.25
C ASN A 41 -4.49 -27.56 -19.79
N VAL A 42 -4.91 -26.83 -18.77
CA VAL A 42 -6.28 -26.81 -18.26
C VAL A 42 -6.88 -25.48 -18.68
N ALA A 43 -8.17 -25.47 -19.04
CA ALA A 43 -8.88 -24.22 -19.30
C ALA A 43 -8.76 -23.30 -18.09
N MET A 44 -8.55 -22.01 -18.33
CA MET A 44 -8.43 -21.01 -17.27
C MET A 44 -9.73 -21.05 -16.44
N PRO A 45 -9.65 -21.26 -15.11
CA PRO A 45 -10.83 -21.22 -14.25
C PRO A 45 -11.50 -19.85 -14.40
N GLN A 46 -12.78 -19.80 -14.76
CA GLN A 46 -13.50 -18.53 -14.92
C GLN A 46 -13.70 -17.80 -13.58
N GLU A 47 -13.62 -18.51 -12.46
CA GLU A 47 -13.74 -17.97 -11.10
C GLU A 47 -12.44 -17.35 -10.56
N LEU A 48 -11.33 -17.41 -11.32
CA LEU A 48 -10.04 -16.89 -10.84
C LEU A 48 -10.04 -15.36 -10.69
N ASN A 49 -10.87 -14.67 -11.48
CA ASN A 49 -11.02 -13.23 -11.48
C ASN A 49 -12.53 -12.90 -11.43
N PRO A 50 -13.14 -12.89 -10.23
CA PRO A 50 -14.52 -12.44 -10.12
C PRO A 50 -14.66 -11.02 -10.66
N PRO A 51 -15.84 -10.64 -11.20
CA PRO A 51 -16.05 -9.30 -11.69
C PRO A 51 -15.84 -8.28 -10.56
N LEU A 52 -15.33 -7.10 -10.91
CA LEU A 52 -15.11 -6.03 -9.95
C LEU A 52 -16.43 -5.69 -9.24
N ARG A 53 -16.38 -5.53 -7.93
CA ARG A 53 -17.54 -5.07 -7.17
C ARG A 53 -17.89 -3.64 -7.57
N GLU A 54 -19.17 -3.42 -7.80
CA GLU A 54 -19.69 -2.06 -7.96
C GLU A 54 -19.48 -1.27 -6.67
N ILE A 55 -18.92 -0.06 -6.81
CA ILE A 55 -18.75 0.86 -5.68
C ILE A 55 -20.14 1.38 -5.29
N LYS A 56 -20.60 0.95 -4.12
CA LYS A 56 -21.84 1.49 -3.52
C LYS A 56 -21.52 2.83 -2.87
N TRP A 57 -21.89 3.91 -3.54
CA TRP A 57 -21.82 5.25 -2.97
C TRP A 57 -22.81 5.35 -1.80
N SER A 58 -22.31 5.71 -0.63
CA SER A 58 -23.17 5.98 0.53
C SER A 58 -23.94 7.30 0.42
N ARG A 59 -23.49 8.20 -0.48
CA ARG A 59 -24.08 9.52 -0.71
C ARG A 59 -24.51 9.68 -2.17
N ASP A 60 -25.51 10.51 -2.36
CA ASP A 60 -25.89 11.01 -3.68
C ASP A 60 -24.78 11.96 -4.19
N PRO A 61 -24.15 11.68 -5.35
CA PRO A 61 -23.07 12.50 -5.89
C PRO A 61 -23.55 13.89 -6.35
N PHE A 62 -24.85 14.06 -6.63
CA PHE A 62 -25.40 15.32 -7.14
C PHE A 62 -25.90 16.25 -6.04
N LYS A 63 -25.92 15.81 -4.78
CA LYS A 63 -26.29 16.62 -3.62
C LYS A 63 -25.04 17.11 -2.92
N THR A 64 -24.79 18.42 -3.03
CA THR A 64 -23.68 19.04 -2.32
C THR A 64 -24.03 19.28 -0.84
N PRO A 65 -23.16 18.90 0.10
CA PRO A 65 -23.30 19.29 1.51
C PRO A 65 -22.82 20.72 1.78
N LEU A 66 -22.30 21.44 0.77
CA LEU A 66 -21.76 22.79 0.93
C LEU A 66 -22.90 23.82 0.97
N HIS A 67 -22.72 24.84 1.80
CA HIS A 67 -23.68 25.93 1.96
C HIS A 67 -23.34 27.11 1.04
N TRP A 68 -24.37 27.84 0.59
CA TRP A 68 -24.17 29.07 -0.18
C TRP A 68 -23.53 30.18 0.67
N VAL A 69 -23.97 30.31 1.93
CA VAL A 69 -23.37 31.22 2.91
C VAL A 69 -22.33 30.42 3.67
N LEU A 70 -21.06 30.77 3.46
CA LEU A 70 -19.95 30.02 4.00
C LEU A 70 -19.79 30.29 5.50
N PRO A 71 -19.78 29.25 6.35
CA PRO A 71 -19.44 29.41 7.74
C PRO A 71 -17.96 29.77 7.88
N ARG A 72 -17.62 30.48 8.96
CA ARG A 72 -16.21 30.66 9.32
C ARG A 72 -15.62 29.32 9.71
N PHE A 73 -14.33 29.13 9.40
CA PHE A 73 -13.63 27.91 9.77
C PHE A 73 -13.60 27.77 11.30
N GLU A 74 -14.12 26.64 11.79
CA GLU A 74 -14.04 26.24 13.18
C GLU A 74 -13.19 24.96 13.31
N PRO A 75 -12.11 24.99 14.12
CA PRO A 75 -11.26 23.83 14.33
C PRO A 75 -12.06 22.65 14.88
N THR A 76 -11.91 21.50 14.25
CA THR A 76 -12.55 20.24 14.67
C THR A 76 -11.56 19.38 15.43
N LYS A 77 -12.02 18.26 16.01
CA LYS A 77 -11.15 17.31 16.73
C LYS A 77 -9.98 16.82 15.86
N TRP A 78 -10.21 16.63 14.55
CA TRP A 78 -9.19 16.15 13.60
C TRP A 78 -8.52 17.27 12.80
N ILE A 79 -9.28 18.29 12.38
CA ILE A 79 -8.77 19.43 11.62
C ILE A 79 -8.51 20.59 12.58
N THR A 80 -7.32 20.61 13.18
CA THR A 80 -6.86 21.70 14.05
C THR A 80 -6.32 22.87 13.22
N ALA A 81 -6.17 24.05 13.84
CA ALA A 81 -5.58 25.21 13.17
C ALA A 81 -4.13 24.95 12.71
N GLU A 82 -3.36 24.19 13.47
CA GLU A 82 -1.99 23.78 13.11
C GLU A 82 -1.98 22.88 11.88
N ARG A 83 -2.89 21.89 11.82
CA ARG A 83 -3.04 21.00 10.67
C ARG A 83 -3.51 21.78 9.44
N MET A 84 -4.42 22.74 9.61
CA MET A 84 -4.85 23.61 8.53
C MET A 84 -3.70 24.50 8.02
N ALA A 85 -2.86 25.03 8.91
CA ALA A 85 -1.69 25.82 8.54
C ALA A 85 -0.59 25.01 7.87
N SER A 86 -0.53 23.69 8.13
CA SER A 86 0.39 22.78 7.42
C SER A 86 0.03 22.57 5.95
N LEU A 87 -1.23 22.83 5.56
CA LEU A 87 -1.68 22.71 4.18
C LEU A 87 -1.17 23.90 3.36
N ASN A 88 -0.61 23.60 2.20
CA ASN A 88 -0.16 24.62 1.28
C ASN A 88 -1.32 25.07 0.38
N PHE A 89 -1.79 26.31 0.58
CA PHE A 89 -2.83 26.95 -0.24
C PHE A 89 -2.28 27.85 -1.35
N GLY A 90 -0.97 27.78 -1.60
CA GLY A 90 -0.28 28.62 -2.56
C GLY A 90 0.39 29.86 -1.92
N PRO A 91 0.88 30.79 -2.75
CA PRO A 91 1.52 32.01 -2.27
C PRO A 91 0.54 32.92 -1.51
N PRO A 92 1.04 33.87 -0.70
CA PRO A 92 0.18 34.86 -0.04
C PRO A 92 -0.67 35.62 -1.08
N GLU A 93 -1.91 35.93 -0.73
CA GLU A 93 -2.92 36.57 -1.60
C GLU A 93 -3.43 35.73 -2.78
N TRP A 94 -2.94 34.49 -2.96
CA TRP A 94 -3.45 33.58 -3.98
C TRP A 94 -4.92 33.20 -3.77
N LEU A 95 -5.33 33.07 -2.51
CA LEU A 95 -6.64 32.59 -2.12
C LEU A 95 -7.41 33.70 -1.41
N HIS A 96 -8.60 34.01 -1.93
CA HIS A 96 -9.47 34.98 -1.28
C HIS A 96 -10.07 34.38 0.01
N LYS A 97 -10.53 35.23 0.94
CA LYS A 97 -11.00 34.80 2.26
C LYS A 97 -12.19 33.85 2.18
N GLU A 98 -13.14 34.11 1.28
CA GLU A 98 -14.31 33.26 1.05
C GLU A 98 -13.90 31.92 0.41
N GLU A 99 -12.94 31.92 -0.51
CA GLU A 99 -12.42 30.68 -1.11
C GLU A 99 -11.74 29.80 -0.06
N PHE A 100 -10.99 30.43 0.86
CA PHE A 100 -10.43 29.74 2.02
C PHE A 100 -11.51 29.09 2.89
N HIS A 101 -12.59 29.82 3.19
CA HIS A 101 -13.69 29.27 3.99
C HIS A 101 -14.41 28.12 3.29
N LEU A 102 -14.62 28.20 1.98
CA LEU A 102 -15.19 27.11 1.18
C LEU A 102 -14.31 25.85 1.22
N LEU A 103 -13.00 26.01 1.02
CA LEU A 103 -12.05 24.90 1.07
C LEU A 103 -11.95 24.31 2.49
N ALA A 104 -11.94 25.15 3.51
CA ALA A 104 -11.93 24.72 4.90
C ALA A 104 -13.19 23.91 5.26
N GLU A 105 -14.37 24.31 4.78
CA GLU A 105 -15.61 23.53 4.94
C GLU A 105 -15.52 22.18 4.23
N ALA A 106 -15.02 22.15 2.98
CA ALA A 106 -14.85 20.90 2.25
C ALA A 106 -13.87 19.93 2.94
N ILE A 107 -12.77 20.47 3.49
CA ILE A 107 -11.74 19.71 4.23
C ILE A 107 -12.32 19.14 5.53
N THR A 108 -13.03 19.96 6.31
CA THR A 108 -13.69 19.51 7.56
C THR A 108 -14.76 18.45 7.30
N LEU A 109 -15.60 18.61 6.27
CA LEU A 109 -16.58 17.60 5.86
C LEU A 109 -15.93 16.25 5.45
N ARG A 110 -14.65 16.29 5.06
CA ARG A 110 -13.87 15.13 4.63
C ARG A 110 -12.72 14.81 5.58
N GLU A 111 -12.80 15.23 6.84
CA GLU A 111 -11.71 15.06 7.82
C GLU A 111 -11.23 13.60 7.96
N LYS A 112 -12.13 12.62 7.78
CA LYS A 112 -11.82 11.18 7.87
C LYS A 112 -11.07 10.62 6.66
N ALA A 113 -11.00 11.36 5.56
CA ALA A 113 -10.31 10.97 4.34
C ALA A 113 -8.89 11.56 4.28
N LEU A 114 -8.56 12.50 5.16
CA LEU A 114 -7.27 13.17 5.20
C LEU A 114 -6.42 12.60 6.33
N SER A 115 -5.13 12.49 6.07
CA SER A 115 -4.15 12.02 7.04
C SER A 115 -2.97 12.97 7.05
N PHE A 116 -2.60 13.47 8.23
CA PHE A 116 -1.53 14.46 8.38
C PHE A 116 -0.20 13.83 8.84
N GLY A 117 -0.25 12.61 9.39
CA GLY A 117 0.91 11.86 9.81
C GLY A 117 0.78 10.35 9.53
N PRO A 118 1.89 9.59 9.67
CA PRO A 118 1.90 8.13 9.50
C PRO A 118 0.92 7.42 10.44
N GLU A 119 0.66 7.99 11.62
CA GLU A 119 -0.27 7.46 12.62
C GLU A 119 -1.73 7.56 12.15
N ASP A 120 -2.01 8.56 11.30
CA ASP A 120 -3.33 8.79 10.71
C ASP A 120 -3.54 7.93 9.44
N TRP A 121 -2.50 7.24 8.94
CA TRP A 121 -2.60 6.36 7.77
C TRP A 121 -3.38 5.09 8.11
N GLY A 122 -4.70 5.19 8.01
CA GLY A 122 -5.60 4.05 8.11
C GLY A 122 -5.48 3.16 6.87
N LEU A 123 -5.48 1.84 7.07
CA LEU A 123 -5.80 0.91 5.99
C LEU A 123 -7.22 1.18 5.51
N LEU A 124 -7.42 1.21 4.18
CA LEU A 124 -8.77 1.25 3.62
C LEU A 124 -9.59 0.11 4.22
N LYS A 125 -10.82 0.41 4.63
CA LYS A 125 -11.75 -0.62 5.09
C LYS A 125 -11.84 -1.69 4.00
N ARG A 126 -11.86 -2.97 4.36
CA ARG A 126 -11.98 -4.08 3.38
C ARG A 126 -13.13 -3.89 2.40
N CYS A 127 -14.27 -3.36 2.84
CA CYS A 127 -15.41 -3.07 1.96
C CYS A 127 -15.16 -1.99 0.89
N ILE A 128 -14.09 -1.21 1.01
CA ILE A 128 -13.67 -0.15 0.07
C ILE A 128 -12.39 -0.55 -0.66
N GLY A 129 -11.43 -1.17 0.04
CA GLY A 129 -10.12 -1.55 -0.50
C GLY A 129 -10.06 -2.92 -1.16
N ASP A 130 -11.09 -3.76 -1.01
CA ASP A 130 -11.21 -5.04 -1.73
C ASP A 130 -12.03 -4.86 -3.01
N PRO A 131 -11.40 -4.97 -4.20
CA PRO A 131 -12.11 -4.82 -5.47
C PRO A 131 -12.95 -6.04 -5.84
N TYR A 132 -12.88 -7.15 -5.08
CA TYR A 132 -13.51 -8.44 -5.37
C TYR A 132 -14.48 -8.88 -4.27
#